data_AF-O29826-F1
#
_entry.id   AF-O29826-F1
#
_cell.length_a   1.000
_cell.length_b   1.000
_cell.length_c   1.000
_cell.angle_alpha   90.00
_cell.angle_beta   90.00
_cell.angle_gamma   90.00
#
_symmetry.space_group_name_H-M   'P 1'
#
loop_
_entity.id
_entity.type
_entity.pdbx_description
1 polymer ?
#
loop_
_entity_poly.entity_id
_entity_poly.type
_entity_poly.pdbx_seq_one_letter_code
_entity_poly.pdbx_strand_id
1 'polypeptide(L)'
;MVKRAKLINDVVELIPIFHLLSTETYRKVYNALLEGWYTARELEEMIGEGYRDALRILKNAGMLEAKWRMPSDPGGKPEKEYHVSYTHVSANFYISLKDLNKVLEVVFMSDDEVEEYVREIIKEIEAGRTSVTYITKDLNLDPLFLRAIAKRSLKLNLKGQLIELAKDEEI
;
A
#
# COMPACT_ATOMS: atom_id res chain seq x y z
N MET A 1 -21.85 -9.14 7.21
CA MET A 1 -20.58 -8.48 7.58
C MET A 1 -20.89 -7.09 8.12
N VAL A 2 -20.30 -6.68 9.26
CA VAL A 2 -20.48 -5.32 9.79
C VAL A 2 -19.85 -4.34 8.80
N LYS A 3 -20.57 -3.28 8.43
CA LYS A 3 -20.03 -2.23 7.55
C LYS A 3 -18.99 -1.41 8.33
N ARG A 4 -17.72 -1.57 7.98
CA ARG A 4 -16.61 -0.76 8.51
C ARG A 4 -16.06 0.10 7.37
N ALA A 5 -15.99 1.41 7.60
CA ALA A 5 -15.49 2.36 6.62
C ALA A 5 -14.07 2.81 6.97
N LYS A 6 -13.15 2.73 6.02
CA LYS A 6 -11.86 3.42 6.11
C LYS A 6 -12.10 4.91 5.92
N LEU A 7 -11.69 5.72 6.89
CA LEU A 7 -11.70 7.18 6.76
C LEU A 7 -10.49 7.61 5.94
N ILE A 8 -10.73 8.44 4.93
CA ILE A 8 -9.69 9.01 4.07
C ILE A 8 -9.77 10.51 4.18
N ASN A 9 -8.82 11.10 4.89
CA ASN A 9 -8.74 12.56 5.10
C ASN A 9 -7.63 13.21 4.27
N ASP A 10 -6.76 12.40 3.65
CA ASP A 10 -5.72 12.87 2.73
C ASP A 10 -5.84 12.12 1.40
N VAL A 11 -5.82 12.86 0.31
CA VAL A 11 -5.98 12.34 -1.05
C VAL A 11 -4.94 11.27 -1.40
N VAL A 12 -3.71 11.34 -0.85
CA VAL A 12 -2.66 10.36 -1.16
C VAL A 12 -2.94 8.99 -0.56
N GLU A 13 -3.87 8.87 0.39
CA GLU A 13 -4.31 7.58 0.92
C GLU A 13 -5.20 6.81 -0.07
N LEU A 14 -5.73 7.47 -1.11
CA LEU A 14 -6.43 6.79 -2.21
C LEU A 14 -5.49 6.02 -3.13
N ILE A 15 -4.21 6.40 -3.21
CA ILE A 15 -3.25 5.82 -4.13
C ILE A 15 -3.09 4.31 -3.96
N PRO A 16 -2.79 3.78 -2.76
CA PRO A 16 -2.69 2.33 -2.59
C PRO A 16 -4.03 1.61 -2.81
N ILE A 17 -5.17 2.30 -2.61
CA ILE A 17 -6.49 1.73 -2.91
C ILE A 17 -6.69 1.60 -4.43
N PHE A 18 -6.34 2.63 -5.21
CA PHE A 18 -6.39 2.54 -6.67
C PHE A 18 -5.38 1.53 -7.21
N HIS A 19 -4.20 1.44 -6.61
CA HIS A 19 -3.21 0.42 -6.96
C HIS A 19 -3.74 -1.00 -6.70
N LEU A 20 -4.39 -1.24 -5.56
CA LEU A 20 -5.03 -2.54 -5.27
C LEU A 20 -6.06 -2.95 -6.32
N LEU A 21 -6.72 -1.96 -6.94
CA LEU A 21 -7.76 -2.18 -7.94
C LEU A 21 -7.23 -2.19 -9.37
N SER A 22 -5.92 -2.02 -9.61
CA SER A 22 -5.37 -1.84 -10.95
C SER A 22 -5.29 -3.16 -11.74
N THR A 23 -4.88 -4.26 -11.10
CA THR A 23 -4.69 -5.56 -11.76
C THR A 23 -5.78 -6.58 -11.39
N GLU A 24 -6.01 -7.56 -12.27
CA GLU A 24 -6.94 -8.65 -11.97
C GLU A 24 -6.47 -9.48 -10.78
N THR A 25 -5.17 -9.75 -10.68
CA THR A 25 -4.56 -10.49 -9.58
C THR A 25 -4.82 -9.83 -8.23
N TYR A 26 -4.58 -8.51 -8.13
CA TYR A 26 -4.80 -7.78 -6.87
C TYR A 26 -6.29 -7.73 -6.49
N ARG A 27 -7.18 -7.58 -7.46
CA ARG A 27 -8.63 -7.64 -7.24
C ARG A 27 -9.07 -9.03 -6.77
N LYS A 28 -8.51 -10.13 -7.30
CA LYS A 28 -8.80 -11.49 -6.83
C LYS A 28 -8.40 -11.68 -5.37
N VAL A 29 -7.21 -11.22 -4.97
CA VAL A 29 -6.74 -11.29 -3.58
C VAL A 29 -7.65 -10.48 -2.68
N TYR A 30 -7.94 -9.24 -3.07
CA TYR A 30 -8.83 -8.36 -2.31
C TYR A 30 -10.21 -8.99 -2.09
N ASN A 31 -10.82 -9.54 -3.15
CA ASN A 31 -12.13 -10.18 -3.06
C ASN A 31 -12.11 -11.43 -2.17
N ALA A 32 -11.08 -12.27 -2.26
CA ALA A 32 -10.93 -13.42 -1.37
C ALA A 32 -10.87 -12.95 0.09
N LEU A 33 -10.01 -11.98 0.40
CA LEU A 33 -9.83 -11.45 1.75
C LEU A 33 -11.01 -10.61 2.27
N LEU A 34 -11.95 -10.20 1.40
CA LEU A 34 -13.23 -9.63 1.80
C LEU A 34 -14.23 -10.70 2.24
N GLU A 35 -14.15 -11.91 1.68
CA GLU A 35 -15.06 -13.02 1.96
C GLU A 35 -14.64 -13.83 3.19
N GLY A 36 -13.36 -13.86 3.54
CA GLY A 36 -12.87 -14.65 4.66
C GLY A 36 -11.39 -14.46 4.99
N TRP A 37 -10.95 -15.22 5.99
CA TRP A 37 -9.55 -15.26 6.39
C TRP A 37 -8.79 -16.32 5.60
N TYR A 38 -7.62 -15.99 5.08
CA TYR A 38 -6.81 -16.91 4.27
C TYR A 38 -5.32 -16.86 4.67
N THR A 39 -4.65 -18.00 4.73
CA THR A 39 -3.19 -18.05 4.94
C THR A 39 -2.44 -17.73 3.66
N ALA A 40 -1.15 -17.41 3.79
CA ALA A 40 -0.27 -17.21 2.65
C ALA A 40 -0.28 -18.42 1.68
N ARG A 41 -0.28 -19.65 2.22
CA ARG A 41 -0.34 -20.88 1.42
C ARG A 41 -1.65 -20.98 0.65
N GLU A 42 -2.78 -20.73 1.29
CA GLU A 42 -4.10 -20.79 0.63
C GLU A 42 -4.22 -19.75 -0.50
N LEU A 43 -3.72 -18.53 -0.27
CA LEU A 43 -3.69 -17.48 -1.30
C LEU A 43 -2.79 -17.86 -2.47
N GLU A 44 -1.63 -18.45 -2.19
CA GLU A 44 -0.68 -18.92 -3.20
C GLU A 44 -1.30 -20.03 -4.07
N GLU A 45 -1.98 -21.01 -3.45
CA GLU A 45 -2.68 -22.10 -4.13
C GLU A 45 -3.84 -21.59 -5.00
N MET A 46 -4.59 -20.59 -4.53
CA MET A 46 -5.75 -20.05 -5.23
C MET A 46 -5.39 -19.06 -6.36
N ILE A 47 -4.32 -18.27 -6.19
CA ILE A 47 -4.06 -17.07 -7.01
C ILE A 47 -2.66 -17.07 -7.65
N GLY A 48 -1.67 -17.76 -7.05
CA GLY A 48 -0.28 -17.71 -7.46
C GLY A 48 0.50 -16.52 -6.87
N GLU A 49 1.76 -16.36 -7.28
CA GLU A 49 2.76 -15.50 -6.61
C GLU A 49 2.36 -14.03 -6.39
N GLY A 50 1.50 -13.47 -7.25
CA GLY A 50 1.07 -12.07 -7.18
C GLY A 50 0.25 -11.71 -5.93
N TYR A 51 -0.10 -12.69 -5.08
CA TYR A 51 -0.77 -12.41 -3.81
C TYR A 51 0.09 -11.58 -2.84
N ARG A 52 1.42 -11.76 -2.88
CA ARG A 52 2.34 -11.09 -1.94
C ARG A 52 2.30 -9.58 -2.09
N ASP A 53 2.35 -9.09 -3.34
CA ASP A 53 2.27 -7.66 -3.60
C ASP A 53 0.90 -7.09 -3.24
N ALA A 54 -0.19 -7.82 -3.50
CA ALA A 54 -1.52 -7.39 -3.05
C ALA A 54 -1.62 -7.24 -1.51
N LEU A 55 -1.02 -8.17 -0.75
CA LEU A 55 -0.93 -8.04 0.71
C LEU A 55 -0.11 -6.80 1.13
N ARG A 56 0.99 -6.50 0.43
CA ARG A 56 1.83 -5.32 0.69
C ARG A 56 1.06 -4.03 0.38
N ILE A 57 0.31 -3.99 -0.72
CA ILE A 57 -0.56 -2.87 -1.06
C ILE A 57 -1.65 -2.67 0.00
N LEU A 58 -2.31 -3.74 0.44
CA LEU A 58 -3.33 -3.69 1.51
C LEU A 58 -2.74 -3.20 2.83
N LYS A 59 -1.54 -3.65 3.19
CA LYS A 59 -0.81 -3.16 4.37
C LYS A 59 -0.50 -1.67 4.24
N ASN A 60 -0.01 -1.22 3.09
CA ASN A 60 0.30 0.19 2.82
C ASN A 60 -0.96 1.08 2.81
N ALA A 61 -2.09 0.53 2.40
CA ALA A 61 -3.41 1.16 2.53
C ALA A 61 -3.93 1.19 3.98
N GLY A 62 -3.29 0.47 4.91
CA GLY A 62 -3.78 0.28 6.27
C GLY A 62 -5.11 -0.47 6.31
N MET A 63 -5.29 -1.45 5.41
CA MET A 63 -6.51 -2.23 5.23
C MET A 63 -6.31 -3.73 5.46
N LEU A 64 -5.11 -4.15 5.88
CA LEU A 64 -4.77 -5.54 6.14
C LEU A 64 -4.87 -5.85 7.65
N GLU A 65 -5.72 -6.81 8.00
CA GLU A 65 -5.69 -7.49 9.30
C GLU A 65 -4.90 -8.80 9.18
N ALA A 66 -4.16 -9.15 10.23
CA ALA A 66 -3.43 -10.41 10.34
C ALA A 66 -3.60 -11.01 11.74
N LYS A 67 -3.72 -12.34 11.81
CA LYS A 67 -3.73 -13.09 13.08
C LYS A 67 -3.12 -14.47 12.90
N TRP A 68 -2.77 -15.13 14.00
CA TRP A 68 -2.28 -16.51 13.98
C TRP A 68 -3.45 -17.49 13.91
N ARG A 69 -3.42 -18.38 12.93
CA ARG A 69 -4.28 -19.56 12.81
C ARG A 69 -3.57 -20.75 13.43
N MET A 70 -4.20 -21.38 14.43
CA MET A 70 -3.70 -22.61 15.01
C MET A 70 -3.98 -23.80 14.06
N PRO A 71 -3.03 -24.73 13.92
CA PRO A 71 -3.22 -25.92 13.10
C PRO A 71 -4.26 -26.85 13.74
N SER A 72 -5.01 -27.56 12.91
CA SER A 72 -5.96 -28.58 13.35
C SER A 72 -5.26 -29.85 13.86
N ASP A 73 -4.02 -30.08 13.40
CA ASP A 73 -3.26 -31.30 13.65
C ASP A 73 -2.32 -31.14 14.86
N PRO A 74 -2.21 -32.13 15.76
CA PRO A 74 -1.24 -32.09 16.86
C PRO A 74 0.19 -32.02 16.32
N GLY A 75 0.90 -30.93 16.63
CA GLY A 75 2.31 -30.72 16.21
C GLY A 75 2.49 -29.89 14.94
N GLY A 76 1.39 -29.44 14.30
CA GLY A 76 1.46 -28.45 13.23
C GLY A 76 2.08 -27.13 13.72
N LYS A 77 2.58 -26.31 12.78
CA LYS A 77 3.05 -24.95 13.08
C LYS A 77 1.91 -23.95 12.87
N PRO A 78 1.71 -22.96 13.76
CA PRO A 78 0.79 -21.86 13.52
C PRO A 78 1.17 -21.11 12.24
N GLU A 79 0.17 -20.74 11.45
CA GLU A 79 0.33 -19.94 10.23
C GLU A 79 -0.35 -18.58 10.42
N LYS A 80 0.18 -17.53 9.79
CA LYS A 80 -0.55 -16.25 9.72
C LYS A 80 -1.67 -16.37 8.68
N GLU A 81 -2.83 -15.83 9.03
CA GLU A 81 -3.95 -15.62 8.12
C GLU A 81 -4.31 -14.13 8.05
N TYR A 82 -4.82 -13.74 6.89
CA TYR A 82 -5.07 -12.36 6.50
C TYR A 82 -6.55 -12.12 6.21
N HIS A 83 -7.01 -10.89 6.41
CA HIS A 83 -8.37 -10.45 6.06
C HIS A 83 -8.40 -8.93 5.84
N VAL A 84 -9.38 -8.42 5.10
CA VAL A 84 -9.55 -6.97 4.89
C VAL A 84 -10.26 -6.31 6.06
N SER A 85 -9.68 -5.24 6.62
CA SER A 85 -10.24 -4.53 7.79
C SER A 85 -11.50 -3.73 7.49
N TYR A 86 -11.67 -3.27 6.24
CA TYR A 86 -12.70 -2.31 5.83
C TYR A 86 -13.43 -2.75 4.55
N THR A 87 -14.75 -2.65 4.56
CA THR A 87 -15.60 -2.98 3.41
C THR A 87 -16.07 -1.74 2.64
N HIS A 88 -15.89 -0.56 3.22
CA HIS A 88 -16.34 0.72 2.66
C HIS A 88 -15.24 1.76 2.82
N VAL A 89 -15.33 2.85 2.06
CA VAL A 89 -14.48 4.03 2.18
C VAL A 89 -15.37 5.24 2.45
N SER A 90 -14.94 6.11 3.38
CA SER A 90 -15.51 7.44 3.60
C SER A 90 -14.40 8.46 3.37
N ALA A 91 -14.50 9.23 2.29
CA ALA A 91 -13.50 10.21 1.92
C ALA A 91 -13.98 11.62 2.25
N ASN A 92 -13.16 12.37 2.98
CA ASN A 92 -13.43 13.74 3.37
C ASN A 92 -12.15 14.58 3.27
N PHE A 93 -11.90 15.16 2.08
CA PHE A 93 -10.80 16.08 1.84
C PHE A 93 -11.24 17.18 0.87
N TYR A 94 -10.60 18.34 0.97
CA TYR A 94 -10.77 19.45 0.04
C TYR A 94 -9.44 19.70 -0.69
N ILE A 95 -9.48 19.69 -2.02
CA ILE A 95 -8.28 19.80 -2.86
C ILE A 95 -8.61 20.57 -4.14
N SER A 96 -7.61 21.28 -4.67
CA SER A 96 -7.72 21.91 -5.98
C SER A 96 -7.72 20.86 -7.10
N LEU A 97 -8.36 21.13 -8.23
CA LEU A 97 -8.28 20.23 -9.39
C LEU A 97 -6.85 20.05 -9.90
N LYS A 98 -6.00 21.08 -9.76
CA LYS A 98 -4.58 21.01 -10.13
C LYS A 98 -3.84 19.98 -9.28
N ASP A 99 -4.06 20.00 -7.97
CA ASP A 99 -3.38 19.07 -7.06
C ASP A 99 -3.97 17.66 -7.13
N LEU A 100 -5.29 17.53 -7.36
CA LEU A 100 -5.89 16.24 -7.68
C LEU A 100 -5.28 15.64 -8.95
N ASN A 101 -5.06 16.44 -10.00
CA ASN A 101 -4.43 15.98 -11.23
C ASN A 101 -3.01 15.42 -10.97
N LYS A 102 -2.21 16.05 -10.11
CA LYS A 102 -0.89 15.52 -9.72
C LYS A 102 -0.98 14.14 -9.07
N VAL A 103 -2.00 13.91 -8.25
CA VAL A 103 -2.22 12.60 -7.61
C VAL A 103 -2.62 11.56 -8.65
N LEU A 104 -3.54 11.91 -9.54
CA LEU A 104 -3.99 11.02 -10.61
C LEU A 104 -2.88 10.70 -11.61
N GLU A 105 -2.00 11.65 -11.91
CA GLU A 105 -0.79 11.42 -12.71
C GLU A 105 0.04 10.28 -12.12
N VAL A 106 0.29 10.29 -10.80
CA VAL A 106 1.00 9.20 -10.12
C VAL A 106 0.21 7.89 -10.13
N VAL A 107 -1.13 7.94 -10.08
CA VAL A 107 -1.96 6.71 -10.15
C VAL A 107 -1.86 6.04 -11.52
N PHE A 108 -1.80 6.82 -12.60
CA PHE A 108 -1.80 6.32 -13.98
C PHE A 108 -0.42 6.17 -14.61
N MET A 109 0.63 6.67 -13.97
CA MET A 109 2.03 6.53 -14.41
C MET A 109 2.42 5.06 -14.55
N SER A 110 3.41 4.72 -15.39
CA SER A 110 3.90 3.34 -15.48
C SER A 110 4.72 2.93 -14.25
N ASP A 111 4.90 1.62 -14.02
CA ASP A 111 5.74 1.15 -12.91
C ASP A 111 7.21 1.51 -13.10
N ASP A 112 7.69 1.55 -14.36
CA ASP A 112 9.06 1.94 -14.69
C ASP A 112 9.33 3.42 -14.33
N GLU A 113 8.42 4.32 -14.69
CA GLU A 113 8.51 5.75 -14.35
C GLU A 113 8.48 5.96 -12.82
N VAL A 114 7.61 5.24 -12.09
CA VAL A 114 7.60 5.29 -10.62
C VAL A 114 8.92 4.82 -10.05
N GLU A 115 9.49 3.75 -10.60
CA GLU A 115 10.75 3.18 -10.12
C GLU A 115 11.93 4.13 -10.34
N GLU A 116 11.90 4.99 -11.35
CA GLU A 116 12.90 6.07 -11.50
C GLU A 116 12.86 7.05 -10.32
N TYR A 117 11.68 7.55 -9.95
CA TYR A 117 11.53 8.42 -8.78
C TYR A 117 11.88 7.71 -7.48
N VAL A 118 11.42 6.46 -7.31
CA VAL A 118 11.69 5.67 -6.10
C VAL A 118 13.19 5.48 -5.91
N ARG A 119 13.96 5.22 -6.97
CA ARG A 119 15.42 5.09 -6.89
C ARG A 119 16.10 6.37 -6.39
N GLU A 120 15.71 7.53 -6.88
CA GLU A 120 16.26 8.80 -6.40
C GLU A 120 15.87 9.07 -4.93
N ILE A 121 14.63 8.78 -4.54
CA ILE A 121 14.18 8.92 -3.16
C ILE A 121 14.96 8.00 -2.22
N ILE A 122 15.25 6.76 -2.63
CA ILE A 122 16.05 5.83 -1.84
C ILE A 122 17.47 6.38 -1.60
N LYS A 123 18.11 6.95 -2.62
CA LYS A 123 19.45 7.58 -2.46
C LYS A 123 19.42 8.71 -1.43
N GLU A 124 18.37 9.53 -1.42
CA GLU A 124 18.19 10.58 -0.42
C GLU A 124 18.09 10.01 1.00
N ILE A 125 17.28 8.95 1.17
CA ILE A 125 17.10 8.26 2.44
C ILE A 125 18.41 7.64 2.94
N GLU A 126 19.17 6.98 2.05
CA GLU A 126 20.49 6.39 2.35
C GLU A 126 21.51 7.45 2.74
N ALA A 127 21.40 8.66 2.19
CA ALA A 127 22.19 9.83 2.58
C ALA A 127 21.68 10.51 3.88
N GLY A 128 20.73 9.90 4.58
CA GLY A 128 20.18 10.37 5.86
C GLY A 128 19.08 11.42 5.73
N ARG A 129 18.60 11.72 4.53
CA ARG A 129 17.53 12.71 4.27
C ARG A 129 16.19 12.01 4.12
N THR A 130 15.42 11.94 5.20
CA THR A 130 14.13 11.23 5.24
C THR A 130 12.91 12.14 5.23
N SER A 131 13.07 13.44 5.48
CA SER A 131 11.92 14.36 5.52
C SER A 131 11.48 14.76 4.10
N VAL A 132 10.16 14.74 3.88
CA VAL A 132 9.50 15.16 2.63
C VAL A 132 10.04 16.51 2.17
N THR A 133 10.19 17.48 3.07
CA THR A 133 10.68 18.83 2.75
C THR A 133 12.10 18.81 2.18
N TYR A 134 13.00 18.02 2.78
CA TYR A 134 14.38 17.93 2.30
C TYR A 134 14.44 17.25 0.93
N ILE A 135 13.78 16.10 0.79
CA ILE A 135 13.76 15.32 -0.45
C ILE A 135 13.13 16.15 -1.58
N THR A 136 12.04 16.89 -1.33
CA THR A 136 11.44 17.77 -2.35
C THR A 136 12.38 18.86 -2.82
N LYS A 137 13.18 19.42 -1.91
CA LYS A 137 14.11 20.49 -2.24
C LYS A 137 15.27 19.96 -3.08
N ASP A 138 15.84 18.81 -2.70
CA ASP A 138 17.00 18.22 -3.39
C ASP A 138 16.62 17.70 -4.78
N LEU A 139 15.47 17.03 -4.90
CA LEU A 139 14.98 16.46 -6.16
C LEU A 139 14.16 17.46 -6.99
N ASN A 140 13.96 18.69 -6.51
CA ASN A 140 13.12 19.72 -7.14
C ASN A 140 11.71 19.20 -7.49
N LEU A 141 11.07 18.52 -6.54
CA LEU A 141 9.74 17.90 -6.69
C LEU A 141 8.67 18.65 -5.90
N ASP A 142 7.43 18.53 -6.36
CA ASP A 142 6.27 18.97 -5.60
C ASP A 142 6.04 18.05 -4.38
N PRO A 143 5.75 18.58 -3.17
CA PRO A 143 5.53 17.77 -1.98
C PRO A 143 4.38 16.78 -2.08
N LEU A 144 3.28 17.14 -2.74
CA LEU A 144 2.15 16.22 -2.93
C LEU A 144 2.54 15.09 -3.88
N PHE A 145 3.26 15.41 -4.95
CA PHE A 145 3.77 14.42 -5.90
C PHE A 145 4.75 13.44 -5.24
N LEU A 146 5.72 13.92 -4.45
CA LEU A 146 6.64 13.07 -3.72
C LEU A 146 5.90 12.11 -2.77
N ARG A 147 4.94 12.63 -1.99
CA ARG A 147 4.12 11.82 -1.08
C ARG A 147 3.29 10.78 -1.86
N ALA A 148 2.81 11.14 -3.04
CA ALA A 148 2.07 10.26 -3.91
C ALA A 148 2.93 9.10 -4.42
N ILE A 149 4.14 9.38 -4.91
CA ILE A 149 5.12 8.36 -5.32
C ILE A 149 5.44 7.42 -4.16
N ALA A 150 5.71 7.97 -2.96
CA ALA A 150 6.00 7.19 -1.78
C ALA A 150 4.84 6.26 -1.38
N LYS A 151 3.58 6.70 -1.56
CA LYS A 151 2.38 5.88 -1.31
C LYS A 151 2.09 4.84 -2.39
N ARG A 152 2.59 5.04 -3.62
CA ARG A 152 2.47 4.07 -4.70
C ARG A 152 3.50 2.95 -4.59
N SER A 153 4.71 3.27 -4.14
CA SER A 153 5.82 2.34 -4.02
C SER A 153 5.60 1.28 -2.94
N LEU A 154 6.02 0.04 -3.23
CA LEU A 154 6.13 -1.01 -2.22
C LEU A 154 7.47 -1.00 -1.48
N LYS A 155 8.42 -0.17 -1.91
CA LYS A 155 9.76 -0.02 -1.30
C LYS A 155 9.84 1.11 -0.29
N LEU A 156 8.81 1.93 -0.19
CA LEU A 156 8.78 3.13 0.65
C LEU A 156 7.56 3.13 1.57
N ASN A 157 7.71 3.78 2.72
CA ASN A 157 6.65 4.05 3.67
C ASN A 157 6.60 5.54 4.00
N LEU A 158 5.41 6.14 3.87
CA LEU A 158 5.15 7.52 4.29
C LEU A 158 4.60 7.53 5.73
N LYS A 159 5.37 8.11 6.67
CA LYS A 159 5.00 8.33 8.08
C LYS A 159 4.92 9.81 8.38
N GLY A 160 3.74 10.40 8.21
CA GLY A 160 3.55 11.85 8.36
C GLY A 160 4.36 12.62 7.32
N GLN A 161 5.42 13.30 7.77
CA GLN A 161 6.34 14.07 6.93
C GLN A 161 7.68 13.36 6.67
N LEU A 162 7.78 12.08 7.03
CA LEU A 162 8.96 11.25 6.83
C LEU A 162 8.70 10.16 5.79
N ILE A 163 9.71 9.87 4.98
CA ILE A 163 9.75 8.73 4.05
C ILE A 163 10.86 7.80 4.54
N GLU A 164 10.50 6.52 4.68
CA GLU A 164 11.40 5.46 5.14
C GLU A 164 11.38 4.30 4.14
N LEU A 165 12.43 3.47 4.14
CA LEU A 165 12.39 2.20 3.42
C LEU A 165 11.30 1.30 4.00
N ALA A 166 10.56 0.63 3.13
CA ALA A 166 9.61 -0.38 3.54
C ALA A 166 10.35 -1.59 4.13
N LYS A 167 9.86 -2.08 5.26
CA LYS A 167 10.34 -3.32 5.87
C LYS A 167 9.39 -4.44 5.47
N ASP A 168 9.93 -5.53 4.94
CA ASP A 168 9.16 -6.73 4.58
C ASP A 168 8.73 -7.55 5.81
N GLU A 169 9.02 -7.10 7.03
CA GLU A 169 8.98 -7.91 8.26
C GLU A 169 7.59 -8.42 8.70
N GLU A 170 6.49 -8.24 7.95
CA GLU A 170 5.15 -8.61 8.47
C GLU A 170 4.16 -9.24 7.48
N ILE A 171 4.58 -9.65 6.27
CA ILE A 171 3.71 -10.37 5.30
C ILE A 171 4.26 -11.78 5.03
#